data_AF-A0A7J5ZLH1-F1
#
_entry.id   AF-A0A7J5ZLH1-F1
#
_cell.length_a   1.000
_cell.length_b   1.000
_cell.length_c   1.000
_cell.angle_alpha   90.00
_cell.angle_beta   90.00
_cell.angle_gamma   90.00
#
_symmetry.space_group_name_H-M   'P 1'
#
loop_
_entity.id
_entity.type
_entity.pdbx_description
1 polymer ?
#
loop_
_entity_poly.entity_id
_entity_poly.type
_entity_poly.pdbx_seq_one_letter_code
_entity_poly.pdbx_strand_id
1 'polypeptide(L)'
;MVNGGMYHVHNLDPSYATMVRNIQGDSWIGLYRDTWKWSDGTNASNIPWYPGQPDNYYGNENCAVVYNKQFYDEPCTNLRYFFCHTIFPARSQIMRLQVKSDGSVFDPAVQSSILDQIKQKLKENGMLENTTVTWKVQPDGNIFHKKKDDL
;
A
#
# COMPACT_ATOMS: atom_id res chain seq x y z
N MET A 1 -19.03 4.49 22.66
CA MET A 1 -18.72 3.31 21.83
C MET A 1 -18.96 3.67 20.38
N VAL A 2 -17.90 3.96 19.62
CA VAL A 2 -17.99 4.16 18.17
C VAL A 2 -17.32 2.93 17.54
N ASN A 3 -18.14 2.04 16.98
CA ASN A 3 -17.71 0.84 16.26
C ASN A 3 -17.20 1.23 14.87
N GLY A 4 -16.01 1.82 14.82
CA GLY A 4 -15.26 2.02 13.60
C GLY A 4 -13.85 1.55 13.85
N GLY A 5 -13.56 0.30 13.50
CA GLY A 5 -12.21 -0.24 13.59
C GLY A 5 -11.28 0.66 12.78
N MET A 6 -10.31 1.25 13.47
CA MET A 6 -9.14 1.85 12.84
C MET A 6 -8.44 0.67 12.16
N TYR A 7 -8.10 0.72 10.88
CA TYR A 7 -7.45 -0.41 10.20
C TYR A 7 -6.22 0.02 9.42
N HIS A 8 -5.19 -0.82 9.55
CA HIS A 8 -4.04 -1.07 8.69
C HIS A 8 -3.10 0.09 8.33
N VAL A 9 -1.93 0.04 8.95
CA VAL A 9 -0.72 0.70 8.47
C VAL A 9 0.42 -0.32 8.57
N HIS A 10 0.79 -0.96 7.46
CA HIS A 10 2.15 -1.47 7.34
C HIS A 10 3.03 -0.26 7.03
N ASN A 11 3.92 0.10 7.95
CA ASN A 11 4.88 1.20 7.81
C ASN A 11 4.21 2.47 7.26
N LEU A 12 3.67 3.31 8.14
CA LEU A 12 3.21 4.65 7.76
C LEU A 12 4.39 5.29 7.07
N ASP A 13 4.32 5.38 5.73
CA ASP A 13 5.35 6.06 4.97
C ASP A 13 5.47 7.45 5.63
N PRO A 14 6.67 7.84 6.10
CA PRO A 14 6.86 9.16 6.70
C PRO A 14 6.31 10.28 5.81
N SER A 15 6.28 10.08 4.49
CA SER A 15 5.66 10.97 3.51
C SER A 15 4.13 11.03 3.65
N TYR A 16 3.45 9.89 3.84
CA TYR A 16 2.00 9.81 4.03
C TYR A 16 1.58 10.37 5.40
N ALA A 17 2.31 10.05 6.47
CA ALA A 17 2.09 10.63 7.80
C ALA A 17 2.20 12.18 7.75
N THR A 18 3.21 12.68 7.01
CA THR A 18 3.40 14.12 6.79
C THR A 18 2.26 14.73 5.98
N MET A 19 1.83 14.05 4.91
CA MET A 19 0.72 14.50 4.07
C MET A 19 -0.57 14.64 4.87
N VAL A 20 -0.92 13.61 5.65
CA VAL A 20 -2.14 13.63 6.48
C VAL A 20 -2.08 14.76 7.50
N ARG A 21 -0.96 14.92 8.22
CA ARG A 21 -0.77 16.04 9.15
C ARG A 21 -0.97 17.41 8.49
N ASN A 22 -0.46 17.62 7.27
CA ASN A 22 -0.64 18.89 6.55
C ASN A 22 -2.11 19.21 6.26
N ILE A 23 -2.96 18.19 6.16
CA ILE A 23 -4.38 18.34 5.83
C ILE A 23 -5.24 18.48 7.09
N GLN A 24 -4.98 17.69 8.14
CA GLN A 24 -5.88 17.57 9.29
C GLN A 24 -5.23 17.84 10.66
N GLY A 25 -3.91 18.07 10.73
CA GLY A 25 -3.19 18.30 11.98
C GLY A 25 -2.84 17.01 12.74
N ASP A 26 -2.53 17.16 14.03
CA ASP A 26 -2.06 16.07 14.88
C ASP A 26 -3.14 15.01 15.05
N SER A 27 -2.76 13.76 14.80
CA SER A 27 -3.72 12.68 14.58
C SER A 27 -3.28 11.39 15.22
N TRP A 28 -4.27 10.68 15.79
CA TRP A 28 -4.12 9.28 16.11
C TRP A 28 -3.73 8.49 14.88
N ILE A 29 -2.79 7.59 15.08
CA ILE A 29 -2.46 6.55 14.13
C ILE A 29 -2.93 5.22 14.72
N GLY A 30 -3.18 4.24 13.85
CA GLY A 30 -3.69 2.90 14.20
C GLY A 30 -2.89 2.09 15.22
N LEU A 31 -1.89 2.66 15.89
CA LEU A 31 -0.92 1.98 16.74
C LEU A 31 -1.30 2.10 18.23
N TYR A 32 -1.35 0.98 18.94
CA TYR A 32 -1.72 0.93 20.36
C TYR A 32 -0.88 -0.08 21.16
N ARG A 33 -0.83 0.12 22.48
CA ARG A 33 0.02 -0.62 23.43
C ARG A 33 -0.71 -1.84 24.02
N ASP A 34 -0.25 -3.02 23.60
CA ASP A 34 -0.41 -4.32 24.28
C ASP A 34 0.97 -5.00 24.20
N THR A 35 1.41 -5.21 22.96
CA THR A 35 2.81 -5.31 22.53
C THR A 35 2.93 -4.56 21.20
N TRP A 36 2.84 -3.22 21.24
CA TRP A 36 2.76 -2.31 20.08
C TRP A 36 2.19 -2.96 18.80
N LYS A 37 0.86 -2.89 18.66
CA LYS A 37 0.14 -3.49 17.54
C LYS A 37 -0.57 -2.43 16.73
N TRP A 38 -0.69 -2.68 15.43
CA TRP A 38 -1.62 -1.93 14.61
C TRP A 38 -3.04 -2.43 14.88
N SER A 39 -4.01 -1.56 14.63
CA SER A 39 -5.43 -1.76 14.90
C SER A 39 -6.08 -2.86 14.04
N ASP A 40 -5.34 -3.41 13.06
CA ASP A 40 -5.66 -4.64 12.34
C ASP A 40 -5.19 -5.93 13.04
N GLY A 41 -4.49 -5.82 14.17
CA GLY A 41 -3.94 -6.93 14.94
C GLY A 41 -2.52 -7.35 14.58
N THR A 42 -1.90 -6.73 13.57
CA THR A 42 -0.51 -7.02 13.20
C THR A 42 0.47 -6.42 14.20
N ASN A 43 1.59 -7.11 14.45
CA ASN A 43 2.66 -6.59 15.29
C ASN A 43 3.39 -5.45 14.58
N ALA A 44 3.64 -4.36 15.30
CA ALA A 44 4.45 -3.26 14.78
C ALA A 44 5.94 -3.49 15.10
N SER A 45 6.80 -3.11 14.16
CA SER A 45 8.26 -3.16 14.29
C SER A 45 8.88 -1.92 13.68
N ASN A 46 10.03 -1.48 14.19
CA ASN A 46 10.79 -0.33 13.65
C ASN A 46 9.97 0.98 13.59
N ILE A 47 9.14 1.22 14.60
CA ILE A 47 8.35 2.46 14.70
C ILE A 47 9.30 3.64 14.91
N PRO A 48 9.19 4.73 14.12
CA PRO A 48 10.08 5.89 14.22
C PRO A 48 9.65 6.82 15.37
N TRP A 49 9.75 6.32 16.59
CA TRP A 49 9.49 7.09 17.81
C TRP A 49 10.37 8.34 17.87
N TYR A 50 9.83 9.42 18.42
CA TYR A 50 10.63 10.55 18.84
C TYR A 50 11.69 10.08 19.88
N PRO A 51 12.91 10.65 19.90
CA PRO A 51 13.88 10.33 20.94
C PRO A 51 13.29 10.50 22.35
N GLY A 52 13.36 9.44 23.16
CA GLY A 52 12.76 9.39 24.50
C GLY A 52 11.35 8.82 24.54
N GLN A 53 10.74 8.54 23.39
CA GLN A 53 9.45 7.87 23.27
C GLN A 53 9.63 6.40 22.86
N PRO A 54 8.67 5.53 23.16
CA PRO A 54 7.49 5.83 23.97
C PRO A 54 7.82 5.82 25.47
N ASP A 55 7.38 6.82 26.24
CA ASP A 55 7.75 6.99 27.65
C ASP A 55 6.68 6.53 28.64
N ASN A 56 5.46 6.28 28.17
CA ASN A 56 4.36 5.79 28.99
C ASN A 56 4.14 6.63 30.25
N TYR A 57 4.10 7.95 30.10
CA TYR A 57 3.94 8.89 31.20
C TYR A 57 2.71 8.56 32.04
N TYR A 58 2.85 8.54 33.37
CA TYR A 58 1.84 8.06 34.33
C TYR A 58 1.28 6.64 34.10
N GLY A 59 1.88 5.84 33.20
CA GLY A 59 1.47 4.48 32.91
C GLY A 59 0.17 4.36 32.11
N ASN A 60 -0.30 5.43 31.45
CA ASN A 60 -1.60 5.43 30.76
C ASN A 60 -1.54 5.83 29.27
N GLU A 61 -0.35 5.86 28.67
CA GLU A 61 -0.15 6.25 27.27
C GLU A 61 -0.13 5.03 26.35
N ASN A 62 -1.33 4.61 25.98
CA ASN A 62 -1.57 3.36 25.26
C ASN A 62 -1.89 3.55 23.78
N CYS A 63 -1.90 4.78 23.27
CA CYS A 63 -2.20 5.10 21.88
C CYS A 63 -1.10 5.96 21.28
N ALA A 64 -0.75 5.74 20.01
CA ALA A 64 0.28 6.54 19.35
C ALA A 64 -0.33 7.66 18.51
N VAL A 65 0.30 8.82 18.54
CA VAL A 65 -0.05 10.01 17.77
C VAL A 65 1.11 10.39 16.86
N VAL A 66 0.80 10.96 15.69
CA VAL A 66 1.79 11.71 14.90
C VAL A 66 1.68 13.18 15.26
N TYR A 67 2.76 13.71 15.83
CA TYR A 67 2.94 15.11 16.19
C TYR A 67 4.22 15.62 15.55
N ASN A 68 4.16 16.72 14.79
CA ASN A 68 5.33 17.31 14.11
C ASN A 68 6.22 16.30 13.33
N LYS A 69 5.58 15.36 12.60
CA LYS A 69 6.25 14.25 11.85
C LYS A 69 6.98 13.21 12.71
N GLN A 70 6.72 13.22 14.01
CA GLN A 70 7.34 12.35 15.00
C GLN A 70 6.25 11.58 15.73
N PHE A 71 6.59 10.38 16.19
CA PHE A 71 5.65 9.48 16.83
C PHE A 71 5.82 9.61 18.34
N TYR A 72 4.69 9.73 19.04
CA TYR A 72 4.61 9.81 20.51
C TYR A 72 3.54 8.85 20.99
N ASP A 73 3.65 8.34 22.21
CA ASP A 73 2.53 7.75 22.92
C ASP A 73 1.80 8.80 23.74
N GLU A 74 0.47 8.67 23.84
CA GLU A 74 -0.39 9.55 24.62
C GLU A 74 -1.56 8.76 25.23
N PRO A 75 -2.25 9.32 26.24
CA PRO A 75 -3.48 8.74 26.74
C PRO A 75 -4.53 8.67 25.64
N CYS A 76 -5.07 7.48 25.39
CA CYS A 76 -6.09 7.24 24.36
C CYS A 76 -7.36 8.09 24.54
N THR A 77 -7.57 8.67 25.72
CA THR A 77 -8.68 9.56 26.05
C THR A 77 -8.52 10.97 25.49
N ASN A 78 -7.32 11.33 24.99
CA ASN A 78 -7.09 12.64 24.39
C ASN A 78 -7.92 12.82 23.11
N LEU A 79 -8.47 14.02 22.94
CA LEU A 79 -9.19 14.38 21.72
C LEU A 79 -8.17 14.72 20.63
N ARG A 80 -7.99 13.80 19.68
CA ARG A 80 -7.19 13.99 18.46
C ARG A 80 -8.04 13.67 17.24
N TYR A 81 -7.66 14.23 16.09
CA TYR A 81 -8.15 13.72 14.81
C TYR A 81 -7.68 12.28 14.61
N PHE A 82 -8.31 11.57 13.69
CA PHE A 82 -7.86 10.25 13.27
C PHE A 82 -8.07 10.13 11.76
N PHE A 83 -7.34 9.24 11.12
CA PHE A 83 -7.55 8.92 9.71
C PHE A 83 -7.59 7.41 9.52
N CYS A 84 -8.39 7.01 8.55
CA CYS A 84 -8.42 5.63 8.09
C CYS A 84 -7.58 5.53 6.82
N HIS A 85 -6.76 4.49 6.75
CA HIS A 85 -6.06 4.12 5.54
C HIS A 85 -6.57 2.76 5.09
N THR A 86 -7.30 2.74 3.98
CA THR A 86 -7.53 1.48 3.26
C THR A 86 -6.32 1.22 2.39
N ILE A 87 -5.50 0.23 2.77
CA ILE A 87 -4.73 -0.49 1.75
C ILE A 87 -5.78 -1.16 0.90
N PHE A 88 -5.99 -0.68 -0.33
CA PHE A 88 -6.58 -1.55 -1.34
C PHE A 88 -5.58 -2.71 -1.46
N PRO A 89 -5.87 -3.94 -0.98
CA PRO A 89 -4.97 -5.04 -1.24
C PRO A 89 -4.82 -5.02 -2.75
N ALA A 90 -3.59 -4.80 -3.24
CA ALA A 90 -3.33 -4.74 -4.67
C ALA A 90 -3.79 -6.08 -5.21
N ARG A 91 -4.99 -6.12 -5.80
CA ARG A 91 -5.58 -7.35 -6.33
C ARG A 91 -4.79 -7.68 -7.58
N SER A 92 -3.70 -8.40 -7.40
CA SER A 92 -2.90 -8.90 -8.51
C SER A 92 -3.66 -10.05 -9.16
N GLN A 93 -4.19 -9.81 -10.34
CA GLN A 93 -4.76 -10.83 -11.18
C GLN A 93 -3.78 -11.14 -12.31
N ILE A 94 -3.53 -12.43 -12.55
CA ILE A 94 -2.71 -12.87 -13.68
C ILE A 94 -3.65 -13.19 -14.83
N MET A 95 -3.62 -12.37 -15.88
CA MET A 95 -4.34 -12.63 -17.11
C MET A 95 -3.42 -13.34 -18.11
N ARG A 96 -3.87 -14.48 -18.64
CA ARG A 96 -3.17 -15.18 -19.74
C ARG A 96 -3.80 -14.74 -21.06
N LEU A 97 -2.97 -14.27 -21.98
CA LEU A 97 -3.41 -13.76 -23.28
C LEU A 97 -2.75 -14.55 -24.41
N GLN A 98 -3.47 -14.71 -25.52
CA GLN A 98 -2.89 -15.10 -26.79
C GLN A 98 -2.72 -13.83 -27.62
N VAL A 99 -1.49 -13.58 -28.10
CA VAL A 99 -1.16 -12.39 -28.89
C VAL A 99 -0.78 -12.83 -30.29
N LYS A 100 -1.34 -12.15 -31.28
CA LYS A 100 -0.94 -12.25 -32.69
C LYS A 100 -0.35 -10.90 -33.11
N SER A 101 0.83 -10.93 -33.69
CA SER A 101 1.53 -9.74 -34.19
C SER A 101 2.20 -10.08 -35.51
N ASP A 102 2.25 -9.11 -36.42
CA ASP A 102 3.01 -9.22 -37.67
C ASP A 102 4.52 -9.07 -37.42
N GLY A 103 4.91 -8.47 -36.29
CA GLY A 103 6.28 -8.34 -35.82
C GLY A 103 6.67 -9.40 -34.78
N SER A 104 7.97 -9.47 -34.47
CA SER A 104 8.46 -10.36 -33.41
C SER A 104 7.99 -9.90 -32.03
N VAL A 105 7.28 -10.76 -31.30
CA VAL A 105 6.87 -10.51 -29.89
C VAL A 105 8.05 -10.46 -28.90
N PHE A 106 9.25 -10.78 -29.37
CA PHE A 106 10.49 -10.65 -28.61
C PHE A 106 11.17 -9.29 -28.81
N ASP A 107 10.68 -8.47 -29.73
CA ASP A 107 11.13 -7.08 -29.90
C ASP A 107 10.60 -6.21 -28.75
N PRO A 108 11.46 -5.53 -27.96
CA PRO A 108 11.04 -4.66 -26.87
C PRO A 108 10.02 -3.59 -27.28
N ALA A 109 10.11 -3.05 -28.50
CA ALA A 109 9.17 -2.05 -28.99
C ALA A 109 7.77 -2.66 -29.20
N VAL A 110 7.71 -3.89 -29.72
CA VAL A 110 6.46 -4.64 -29.86
C VAL A 110 5.87 -4.97 -28.49
N GLN A 111 6.70 -5.40 -27.53
CA GLN A 111 6.27 -5.67 -26.16
C GLN A 111 5.69 -4.44 -25.46
N SER A 112 6.33 -3.27 -25.65
CA SER A 112 5.82 -1.99 -25.12
C SER A 112 4.46 -1.65 -25.74
N SER A 113 4.34 -1.75 -27.07
CA SER A 113 3.08 -1.45 -27.76
C SER A 113 1.94 -2.37 -27.33
N ILE A 114 2.20 -3.66 -27.13
CA ILE A 114 1.19 -4.59 -26.61
C ILE A 114 0.77 -4.20 -25.19
N LEU A 115 1.72 -3.84 -24.33
CA LEU A 115 1.42 -3.44 -22.95
C LEU A 115 0.56 -2.18 -22.91
N ASP A 116 0.82 -1.21 -23.79
CA ASP A 116 0.03 0.02 -23.89
C ASP A 116 -1.38 -0.25 -24.39
N GLN A 117 -1.56 -1.14 -25.37
CA GLN A 117 -2.88 -1.59 -25.82
C GLN A 117 -3.68 -2.29 -24.70
N ILE A 118 -3.02 -3.12 -23.88
CA ILE A 118 -3.66 -3.78 -22.73
C ILE A 118 -4.13 -2.73 -21.71
N LYS A 119 -3.26 -1.76 -21.36
CA LYS A 119 -3.61 -0.68 -20.44
C LYS A 119 -4.82 0.12 -20.93
N GLN A 120 -4.84 0.47 -22.23
CA GLN A 120 -5.94 1.21 -22.83
C GLN A 120 -7.25 0.42 -22.75
N LYS A 121 -7.26 -0.85 -23.16
CA LYS A 121 -8.48 -1.68 -23.12
C LYS A 121 -9.02 -1.85 -21.71
N LEU A 122 -8.15 -2.01 -20.72
CA LEU A 122 -8.61 -2.14 -19.34
C LEU A 122 -9.23 -0.83 -18.84
N LYS A 123 -8.68 0.34 -19.23
CA LYS A 123 -9.29 1.64 -18.94
C LYS A 123 -10.68 1.78 -19.58
N GLU A 124 -10.82 1.39 -20.84
CA GLU A 124 -12.12 1.39 -21.55
C GLU A 124 -13.17 0.48 -20.89
N ASN A 125 -12.73 -0.58 -20.20
CA ASN A 125 -13.60 -1.52 -19.48
C ASN A 125 -13.79 -1.14 -17.99
N GLY A 126 -13.52 0.11 -17.61
CA GLY A 126 -13.84 0.64 -16.27
C GLY A 126 -12.80 0.35 -15.19
N MET A 127 -11.58 -0.04 -15.56
CA MET A 127 -10.49 -0.19 -14.61
C MET A 127 -9.91 1.18 -14.22
N LEU A 128 -9.50 1.34 -12.96
CA LEU A 128 -9.00 2.61 -12.42
C LEU A 128 -7.71 3.07 -13.13
N GLU A 129 -7.54 4.38 -13.32
CA GLU A 129 -6.36 4.96 -14.00
C GLU A 129 -5.03 4.65 -13.28
N ASN A 130 -5.05 4.46 -11.96
CA ASN A 130 -3.87 4.12 -11.18
C ASN A 130 -3.51 2.62 -11.21
N THR A 131 -4.15 1.83 -12.08
CA THR A 131 -3.86 0.40 -12.15
C THR A 131 -2.50 0.14 -12.81
N THR A 132 -1.64 -0.60 -12.11
CA THR A 132 -0.34 -1.00 -12.63
C THR A 132 -0.46 -2.29 -13.44
N VAL A 133 0.05 -2.29 -14.68
CA VAL A 133 0.10 -3.47 -15.56
C VAL A 133 1.55 -3.75 -15.92
N THR A 134 2.02 -4.97 -15.66
CA THR A 134 3.39 -5.41 -15.93
C THR A 134 3.43 -6.79 -16.57
N TRP A 135 4.52 -7.08 -17.26
CA TRP A 135 4.79 -8.41 -17.78
C TRP A 135 5.17 -9.37 -16.66
N LYS A 136 4.62 -10.58 -16.71
CA LYS A 136 5.09 -11.69 -15.88
C LYS A 136 6.19 -12.45 -16.64
N VAL A 137 7.43 -12.24 -16.22
CA VAL A 137 8.57 -13.02 -16.70
C VAL A 137 8.50 -14.43 -16.14
N GLN A 138 8.62 -15.43 -17.01
CA GLN A 138 8.61 -16.84 -16.62
C GLN A 138 10.01 -17.28 -16.15
N PRO A 139 10.16 -18.46 -15.53
CA PRO A 139 11.45 -18.94 -15.02
C PRO A 139 12.57 -19.06 -16.07
N ASP A 140 12.20 -19.17 -17.35
CA ASP A 140 13.14 -19.22 -18.48
C ASP A 140 13.58 -17.82 -18.97
N GLY A 141 13.11 -16.75 -18.32
CA GLY A 141 13.41 -15.36 -18.69
C GLY A 141 12.50 -14.79 -19.79
N ASN A 142 11.61 -15.60 -20.38
CA ASN A 142 10.74 -15.15 -21.46
C ASN A 142 9.37 -14.70 -20.94
N ILE A 143 8.75 -13.78 -21.68
CA ILE A 143 7.37 -13.32 -21.46
C ILE A 143 6.39 -14.12 -22.34
N PHE A 144 6.79 -14.36 -23.60
CA PHE A 144 5.96 -15.02 -24.61
C PHE A 144 6.55 -16.36 -25.01
N HIS A 145 5.67 -17.34 -25.22
CA HIS A 145 6.00 -18.65 -25.78
C HIS A 145 5.21 -18.83 -27.07
N LYS A 146 5.88 -19.23 -28.15
CA LYS A 146 5.19 -19.62 -29.39
C LYS A 146 4.32 -20.84 -29.10
N LYS A 147 3.08 -20.83 -29.61
CA LYS A 147 2.22 -22.00 -29.55
C LYS A 147 2.84 -23.11 -30.43
N LYS A 148 2.79 -24.36 -29.97
CA LYS A 148 3.45 -25.49 -30.65
C LYS A 148 2.81 -25.91 -31.99
N ASP A 149 1.69 -25.30 -32.38
CA ASP A 149 0.89 -25.72 -33.54
C ASP A 149 1.30 -25.06 -34.88
N ASP A 150 2.42 -24.33 -34.92
CA ASP A 150 2.92 -23.66 -36.14
C ASP A 150 4.17 -24.37 -36.74
N LEU A 151 4.25 -25.71 -36.64
CA LEU A 151 5.22 -26.56 -37.37
C LEU A 151 4.55 -27.26 -38.56
#